data_AF-A0A1F9XL61-F1
#
_entry.id   AF-A0A1F9XL61-F1
#
_cell.length_a   1.000
_cell.length_b   1.000
_cell.length_c   1.000
_cell.angle_alpha   90.00
_cell.angle_beta   90.00
_cell.angle_gamma   90.00
#
_symmetry.space_group_name_H-M   'P 1'
#
loop_
_entity.id
_entity.type
_entity.pdbx_description
1 polymer ?
#
loop_
_entity_poly.entity_id
_entity_poly.type
_entity_poly.pdbx_seq_one_letter_code
_entity_poly.pdbx_strand_id
1 'polypeptide(L)'
;MPLLKSAKFILYWLKAVAAGLLIALSVFVVVMAVAGKSRSSGPFKPMISEAKALDLTYEQVVSAPAKYLEKHVIWCVQNRSREAVYYLDEPRRLTVENHPQMPLVIGSKHSSCEKMLLQIKAVNRTYSGSVIPEVKFISAL
;
A
#
# COMPACT_ATOMS: atom_id res chain seq x y z
N MET A 1 26.26 12.30 59.42
CA MET A 1 25.33 12.49 58.28
C MET A 1 25.75 11.65 57.05
N PRO A 2 25.51 10.32 56.98
CA PRO A 2 25.79 9.52 55.78
C PRO A 2 24.53 9.10 54.98
N LEU A 3 23.35 9.12 55.60
CA LEU A 3 22.10 8.55 55.04
C LEU A 3 21.54 9.32 53.82
N LEU A 4 21.76 10.63 53.71
CA LEU A 4 21.20 11.45 52.62
C LEU A 4 21.92 11.28 51.27
N LYS A 5 23.20 10.86 51.27
CA LYS A 5 23.96 10.63 50.03
C LYS A 5 23.52 9.34 49.33
N SER A 6 23.21 8.29 50.11
CA SER A 6 22.76 6.99 49.60
C SER A 6 21.41 7.08 48.89
N ALA A 7 20.47 7.87 49.42
CA ALA A 7 19.14 8.04 48.82
C ALA A 7 19.18 8.75 47.45
N LYS A 8 20.03 9.77 47.30
CA LYS A 8 20.23 10.46 46.02
C LYS A 8 20.88 9.55 44.99
N PHE A 9 21.85 8.74 45.42
CA PHE A 9 22.53 7.76 44.56
C PHE A 9 21.53 6.71 44.04
N ILE A 10 20.70 6.12 44.92
CA ILE A 10 19.66 5.15 44.56
C ILE A 10 18.64 5.76 43.57
N LEU A 11 18.24 7.02 43.79
CA LEU A 11 17.31 7.71 42.89
C LEU A 11 17.91 7.95 41.49
N TYR A 12 19.22 8.24 41.41
CA TYR A 12 19.92 8.38 40.13
C TYR A 12 19.98 7.06 39.37
N TRP A 13 20.26 5.94 40.05
CA TRP A 13 20.24 4.60 39.43
C TRP A 13 18.85 4.21 38.94
N LEU A 14 17.80 4.47 39.72
CA LEU A 14 16.42 4.23 39.30
C LEU A 14 16.05 5.03 38.04
N LYS A 15 16.46 6.30 37.96
CA LYS A 15 16.24 7.14 36.77
C LYS A 15 17.03 6.63 35.56
N ALA A 16 18.27 6.19 35.74
CA ALA A 16 19.09 5.65 34.67
C ALA A 16 18.51 4.33 34.11
N VAL A 17 18.01 3.45 34.99
CA VAL A 17 17.35 2.21 34.60
C VAL A 17 16.03 2.50 33.86
N ALA A 18 15.22 3.44 34.37
CA ALA A 18 13.98 3.84 33.71
C ALA A 18 14.24 4.46 32.32
N ALA A 19 15.26 5.30 32.18
CA ALA A 19 15.66 5.87 30.90
C ALA A 19 16.16 4.79 29.93
N GLY A 20 16.98 3.84 30.40
CA GLY A 20 17.43 2.70 29.60
C GLY A 20 16.27 1.83 29.11
N LEU A 21 15.27 1.59 29.95
CA LEU A 21 14.08 0.82 29.60
C LEU A 21 13.23 1.53 28.53
N LEU A 22 13.05 2.85 28.66
CA LEU A 22 12.32 3.66 27.68
C LEU A 22 13.02 3.67 26.31
N ILE A 23 14.35 3.80 26.30
CA ILE A 23 15.13 3.75 25.06
C ILE A 23 14.99 2.37 24.41
N ALA A 24 15.14 1.29 25.18
CA ALA A 24 14.98 -0.08 24.65
C ALA A 24 13.58 -0.32 24.05
N LEU A 25 12.52 0.15 24.72
CA LEU A 25 11.15 0.06 24.21
C LEU A 25 10.96 0.85 22.91
N SER A 26 11.51 2.06 22.82
CA SER A 26 11.42 2.88 21.60
C SER A 26 12.12 2.21 20.40
N VAL A 27 13.30 1.64 20.62
CA VAL A 27 14.05 0.92 19.57
C VAL A 27 13.29 -0.33 19.15
N PHE A 28 12.72 -1.07 20.09
CA PHE A 28 11.93 -2.27 19.78
C PHE A 28 10.70 -1.95 18.91
N VAL A 29 9.97 -0.88 19.23
CA VAL A 29 8.82 -0.43 18.41
C VAL A 29 9.24 -0.05 17.00
N VAL A 30 10.36 0.68 16.85
CA VAL A 30 10.88 1.09 15.54
C VAL A 30 11.33 -0.12 14.72
N VAL A 31 12.05 -1.06 15.33
CA VAL A 31 12.51 -2.29 14.66
C VAL A 31 11.33 -3.15 14.21
N MET A 32 10.30 -3.30 15.03
CA MET A 32 9.08 -4.04 14.67
C MET A 32 8.31 -3.36 13.53
N ALA A 33 8.24 -2.03 13.52
CA ALA A 33 7.60 -1.28 12.43
C ALA A 33 8.36 -1.45 11.09
N VAL A 34 9.69 -1.39 11.11
CA VAL A 34 10.52 -1.58 9.91
C VAL A 34 10.47 -3.04 9.43
N ALA A 35 10.55 -4.01 10.34
CA ALA A 35 10.47 -5.43 10.01
C ALA A 35 9.09 -5.82 9.44
N GLY A 36 8.00 -5.24 9.96
CA GLY A 36 6.66 -5.42 9.42
C GLY A 36 6.53 -4.90 7.98
N LYS A 37 7.11 -3.73 7.69
CA LYS A 37 7.07 -3.13 6.35
C LYS A 37 7.90 -3.93 5.33
N SER A 38 9.06 -4.46 5.74
CA SER A 38 9.90 -5.31 4.89
C SER A 38 9.23 -6.64 4.55
N ARG A 39 8.59 -7.30 5.52
CA ARG A 39 7.88 -8.57 5.30
C ARG A 39 6.65 -8.44 4.40
N SER A 40 5.96 -7.30 4.42
CA SER A 40 4.73 -7.09 3.62
C SER A 40 4.97 -7.08 2.09
N SER A 41 6.16 -6.66 1.64
CA SER A 41 6.50 -6.63 0.20
C SER A 41 7.20 -7.90 -0.32
N GLY A 42 7.64 -8.77 0.59
CA GLY A 42 8.44 -9.96 0.29
C GLY A 42 7.84 -10.91 -0.75
N PRO A 43 6.56 -11.31 -0.66
CA PRO A 43 5.97 -12.27 -1.59
C PRO A 43 5.67 -11.68 -2.98
N PHE A 44 5.53 -10.36 -3.08
CA PHE A 44 5.12 -9.68 -4.32
C PHE A 44 6.28 -9.05 -5.08
N LYS A 45 7.51 -9.13 -4.57
CA LYS A 45 8.71 -8.55 -5.19
C LYS A 45 8.87 -8.85 -6.69
N PRO A 46 8.68 -10.10 -7.20
CA PRO A 46 8.79 -10.36 -8.64
C PRO A 46 7.70 -9.64 -9.45
N MET A 47 6.46 -9.61 -8.95
CA MET A 47 5.33 -8.94 -9.59
C MET A 47 5.51 -7.42 -9.61
N ILE A 48 6.01 -6.84 -8.52
CA ILE A 48 6.35 -5.42 -8.43
C ILE A 48 7.46 -5.08 -9.44
N SER A 49 8.47 -5.93 -9.55
CA SER A 49 9.56 -5.74 -10.51
C SER A 49 9.06 -5.81 -11.96
N GLU A 50 8.20 -6.78 -12.28
CA GLU A 50 7.56 -6.90 -13.59
C GLU A 50 6.75 -5.65 -13.90
N ALA A 51 5.87 -5.23 -12.99
CA ALA A 51 5.02 -4.08 -13.18
C ALA A 51 5.81 -2.78 -13.39
N LYS A 52 6.92 -2.58 -12.65
CA LYS A 52 7.83 -1.44 -12.84
C LYS A 52 8.58 -1.50 -14.17
N ALA A 53 8.95 -2.69 -14.64
CA ALA A 53 9.66 -2.84 -15.90
C ALA A 53 8.76 -2.59 -17.11
N LEU A 54 7.48 -2.97 -17.01
CA LEU A 54 6.51 -2.75 -18.08
C LEU A 54 5.97 -1.31 -18.10
N ASP A 55 5.85 -0.68 -16.92
CA ASP A 55 5.36 0.70 -16.73
C ASP A 55 4.10 1.02 -17.56
N LEU A 56 3.14 0.08 -17.55
CA LEU A 56 1.98 0.16 -18.44
C LEU A 56 1.02 1.25 -17.98
N THR A 57 0.59 2.11 -18.90
CA THR A 57 -0.51 3.05 -18.66
C THR A 57 -1.87 2.41 -18.94
N TYR A 58 -2.93 3.06 -18.45
CA TYR A 58 -4.31 2.68 -18.75
C TYR A 58 -4.56 2.56 -20.25
N GLU A 59 -4.11 3.55 -21.03
CA GLU A 59 -4.32 3.63 -22.48
C GLU A 59 -3.62 2.51 -23.22
N GLN A 60 -2.40 2.14 -22.80
CA GLN A 60 -1.65 1.04 -23.39
C GLN A 60 -2.37 -0.29 -23.21
N VAL A 61 -2.88 -0.56 -22.00
CA VAL A 61 -3.67 -1.77 -21.71
C VAL A 61 -4.94 -1.82 -22.53
N VAL A 62 -5.65 -0.69 -22.64
CA VAL A 62 -6.88 -0.59 -23.44
C VAL A 62 -6.62 -0.74 -24.94
N SER A 63 -5.50 -0.23 -25.45
CA SER A 63 -5.15 -0.29 -26.88
C SER A 63 -4.71 -1.68 -27.37
N ALA A 64 -4.13 -2.49 -26.49
CA ALA A 64 -3.57 -3.80 -26.83
C ALA A 64 -3.89 -4.85 -25.74
N PRO A 65 -5.18 -5.13 -25.49
CA PRO A 65 -5.61 -5.93 -24.35
C PRO A 65 -5.00 -7.33 -24.34
N ALA A 66 -5.00 -8.01 -25.49
CA ALA A 66 -4.45 -9.36 -25.63
C ALA A 66 -2.96 -9.48 -25.28
N LYS A 67 -2.18 -8.39 -25.45
CA LYS A 67 -0.74 -8.37 -25.15
C LYS A 67 -0.45 -8.32 -23.66
N TYR A 68 -1.35 -7.72 -22.88
CA TYR A 68 -1.13 -7.39 -21.48
C TYR A 68 -2.00 -8.20 -20.51
N LEU A 69 -2.74 -9.20 -21.00
CA LEU A 69 -3.46 -10.14 -20.13
C LEU A 69 -2.51 -10.83 -19.15
N GLU A 70 -2.99 -11.03 -17.92
CA GLU A 70 -2.29 -11.64 -16.78
C GLU A 70 -1.03 -10.88 -16.33
N LYS A 71 -0.69 -9.74 -16.95
CA LYS A 71 0.43 -8.89 -16.55
C LYS A 71 0.10 -8.06 -15.32
N HIS A 72 1.15 -7.74 -14.56
CA HIS A 72 1.07 -6.92 -13.37
C HIS A 72 1.30 -5.45 -13.70
N VAL A 73 0.55 -4.57 -13.05
CA VAL A 73 0.68 -3.12 -13.14
C VAL A 73 0.67 -2.48 -11.76
N ILE A 74 1.35 -1.34 -11.63
CA ILE A 74 1.28 -0.51 -10.43
C ILE A 74 0.56 0.77 -10.79
N TRP A 75 -0.68 0.88 -10.33
CA TRP A 75 -1.55 2.00 -10.67
C TRP A 75 -1.97 2.74 -9.43
N CYS A 76 -2.14 4.07 -9.56
CA CYS A 76 -2.78 4.85 -8.51
C CYS A 76 -4.29 4.67 -8.67
N VAL A 77 -4.94 4.09 -7.67
CA VAL A 77 -6.37 3.77 -7.75
C VAL A 77 -7.15 4.51 -6.67
N GLN A 78 -8.28 5.06 -7.06
CA GLN A 78 -9.29 5.58 -6.14
C GLN A 78 -10.41 4.56 -6.01
N ASN A 79 -10.49 3.85 -4.88
CA ASN A 79 -11.61 2.96 -4.56
C ASN A 79 -12.60 3.67 -3.63
N ARG A 80 -13.73 4.13 -4.19
CA ARG A 80 -14.79 4.81 -3.41
C ARG A 80 -15.97 3.89 -3.14
N SER A 81 -16.31 3.05 -4.11
CA SER A 81 -17.34 2.02 -4.01
C SER A 81 -17.10 0.96 -5.08
N ARG A 82 -17.89 -0.12 -5.07
CA ARG A 82 -17.82 -1.19 -6.08
C ARG A 82 -17.96 -0.67 -7.52
N GLU A 83 -18.73 0.40 -7.70
CA GLU A 83 -18.99 0.99 -9.01
C GLU A 83 -18.13 2.23 -9.29
N ALA A 84 -17.34 2.68 -8.31
CA ALA A 84 -16.55 3.89 -8.38
C ALA A 84 -15.09 3.59 -8.05
N VAL A 85 -14.47 2.79 -8.92
CA VAL A 85 -13.03 2.50 -8.90
C VAL A 85 -12.37 3.16 -10.11
N TYR A 86 -11.38 4.02 -9.88
CA TYR A 86 -10.77 4.84 -10.95
C TYR A 86 -9.25 4.80 -10.95
N TYR A 87 -8.64 4.81 -12.14
CA TYR A 87 -7.21 5.01 -12.36
C TYR A 87 -6.88 6.50 -12.36
N LEU A 88 -5.99 6.93 -11.44
CA LEU A 88 -5.64 8.31 -11.11
C LEU A 88 -6.84 9.15 -10.63
N ASP A 89 -7.81 9.35 -11.51
CA ASP A 89 -8.97 10.23 -11.38
C ASP A 89 -10.11 9.83 -12.37
N GLU A 90 -11.27 10.47 -12.22
CA GLU A 90 -12.35 10.36 -13.21
C GLU A 90 -11.88 10.92 -14.57
N PRO A 91 -12.25 10.31 -15.70
CA PRO A 91 -13.29 9.29 -15.89
C PRO A 91 -12.78 7.84 -16.07
N ARG A 92 -11.52 7.54 -15.75
CA ARG A 92 -10.87 6.26 -16.12
C ARG A 92 -11.25 5.13 -15.17
N ARG A 93 -12.42 4.55 -15.41
CA ARG A 93 -13.00 3.51 -14.56
C ARG A 93 -12.28 2.17 -14.68
N LEU A 94 -12.29 1.41 -13.60
CA LEU A 94 -11.81 0.04 -13.51
C LEU A 94 -12.92 -0.87 -12.95
N THR A 95 -12.93 -2.13 -13.37
CA THR A 95 -13.68 -3.20 -12.70
C THR A 95 -12.71 -4.04 -11.89
N VAL A 96 -13.06 -4.42 -10.66
CA VAL A 96 -12.17 -5.19 -9.78
C VAL A 96 -12.82 -6.53 -9.43
N GLU A 97 -12.18 -7.63 -9.83
CA GLU A 97 -12.67 -9.01 -9.64
C GLU A 97 -12.89 -9.31 -8.14
N ASN A 98 -11.90 -8.97 -7.31
CA ASN A 98 -11.89 -9.18 -5.86
C ASN A 98 -12.07 -7.86 -5.07
N HIS A 99 -13.02 -7.03 -5.49
CA HIS A 99 -13.31 -5.71 -4.88
C HIS A 99 -13.33 -5.68 -3.34
N PRO A 100 -13.90 -6.67 -2.60
CA PRO A 100 -13.93 -6.65 -1.14
C PRO A 100 -12.55 -6.65 -0.45
N GLN A 101 -11.50 -7.08 -1.15
CA GLN A 101 -10.13 -7.11 -0.62
C GLN A 101 -9.39 -5.78 -0.79
N MET A 102 -9.95 -4.89 -1.59
CA MET A 102 -9.32 -3.63 -1.96
C MET A 102 -9.61 -2.56 -0.90
N PRO A 103 -8.60 -1.84 -0.40
CA PRO A 103 -8.81 -0.82 0.62
C PRO A 103 -9.66 0.33 0.07
N LEU A 104 -10.53 0.90 0.91
CA LEU A 104 -11.26 2.11 0.58
C LEU A 104 -10.32 3.31 0.72
N VAL A 105 -10.33 4.18 -0.29
CA VAL A 105 -9.53 5.40 -0.26
C VAL A 105 -10.40 6.55 0.26
N ILE A 106 -10.14 6.97 1.49
CA ILE A 106 -10.85 8.07 2.17
C ILE A 106 -10.13 9.39 1.84
N GLY A 107 -10.85 10.41 1.36
CA GLY A 107 -10.26 11.71 1.01
C GLY A 107 -11.03 12.48 -0.09
N SER A 108 -10.54 13.66 -0.50
CA SER A 108 -11.17 14.46 -1.56
C SER A 108 -11.00 13.82 -2.95
N LYS A 109 -11.95 14.03 -3.88
CA LYS A 109 -11.87 13.50 -5.26
C LYS A 109 -10.57 13.86 -5.99
N HIS A 110 -9.97 14.99 -5.62
CA HIS A 110 -8.83 15.59 -6.33
C HIS A 110 -7.45 15.23 -5.74
N SER A 111 -7.38 14.50 -4.62
CA SER A 111 -6.10 14.39 -3.88
C SER A 111 -5.77 13.01 -3.29
N SER A 112 -6.64 12.01 -3.42
CA SER A 112 -6.40 10.72 -2.75
C SER A 112 -6.61 9.55 -3.72
N CYS A 113 -5.50 9.08 -4.31
CA CYS A 113 -5.38 7.74 -4.88
C CYS A 113 -4.27 7.00 -4.17
N GLU A 114 -4.38 5.67 -4.09
CA GLU A 114 -3.38 4.81 -3.45
C GLU A 114 -2.69 3.96 -4.52
N LYS A 115 -1.36 3.82 -4.43
CA LYS A 115 -0.63 2.96 -5.35
C LYS A 115 -0.94 1.51 -5.03
N MET A 116 -1.41 0.76 -6.01
CA MET A 116 -1.79 -0.64 -5.85
C MET A 116 -1.12 -1.49 -6.93
N LEU A 117 -0.67 -2.66 -6.52
CA LEU A 117 -0.29 -3.74 -7.41
C LEU A 117 -1.56 -4.48 -7.85
N LEU A 118 -1.76 -4.52 -9.16
CA LEU A 118 -2.93 -5.11 -9.80
C LEU A 118 -2.48 -6.10 -10.87
N GLN A 119 -3.33 -7.07 -11.16
CA GLN A 119 -3.17 -7.97 -12.31
C GLN A 119 -4.27 -7.69 -13.34
N ILE A 120 -3.90 -7.56 -14.61
CA ILE A 120 -4.86 -7.35 -15.71
C ILE A 120 -5.55 -8.68 -16.02
N LYS A 121 -6.89 -8.73 -15.96
CA LYS A 121 -7.69 -9.93 -16.20
C LYS A 121 -8.45 -9.89 -17.50
N ALA A 122 -9.05 -8.75 -17.80
CA ALA A 122 -9.76 -8.55 -19.06
C ALA A 122 -9.82 -7.07 -19.40
N VAL A 123 -10.30 -6.77 -20.60
CA VAL A 123 -10.66 -5.42 -21.01
C VAL A 123 -12.04 -5.50 -21.64
N ASN A 124 -13.04 -5.02 -20.91
CA ASN A 124 -14.45 -5.18 -21.25
C ASN A 124 -14.97 -3.93 -21.97
N ARG A 125 -15.88 -4.12 -22.93
CA ARG A 125 -16.66 -3.04 -23.52
C ARG A 125 -18.02 -2.97 -22.87
N THR A 126 -18.38 -1.78 -22.38
CA THR A 126 -19.72 -1.50 -21.90
C THR A 126 -20.69 -1.32 -23.06
N TYR A 127 -22.00 -1.40 -22.78
CA TYR A 127 -23.05 -1.10 -23.75
C TYR A 127 -22.96 0.32 -24.34
N SER A 128 -22.39 1.27 -23.60
CA SER A 128 -22.14 2.65 -24.07
C SER A 128 -20.92 2.79 -24.99
N GLY A 129 -20.19 1.70 -25.24
CA GLY A 129 -18.96 1.70 -26.04
C GLY A 129 -17.69 2.02 -25.26
N SER A 130 -17.78 2.44 -23.99
CA SER A 130 -16.61 2.67 -23.14
C SER A 130 -15.85 1.37 -22.88
N VAL A 131 -14.52 1.44 -22.97
CA VAL A 131 -13.61 0.33 -22.70
C VAL A 131 -13.08 0.45 -21.28
N ILE A 132 -13.30 -0.58 -20.48
CA ILE A 132 -13.01 -0.63 -19.04
C ILE A 132 -12.14 -1.86 -18.75
N PRO A 133 -10.90 -1.68 -18.29
CA PRO A 133 -10.07 -2.76 -17.78
C PRO A 133 -10.70 -3.43 -16.56
N GLU A 134 -10.69 -4.76 -16.56
CA GLU A 134 -10.95 -5.58 -15.39
C GLU A 134 -9.62 -6.04 -14.80
N VAL A 135 -9.47 -5.80 -13.51
CA VAL A 135 -8.24 -6.07 -12.76
C VAL A 135 -8.52 -6.89 -11.51
N LYS A 136 -7.50 -7.62 -11.06
CA LYS A 136 -7.48 -8.27 -9.75
C LYS A 136 -6.53 -7.51 -8.83
N PHE A 137 -7.03 -7.10 -7.67
CA PHE A 137 -6.22 -6.48 -6.63
C PHE A 137 -5.27 -7.51 -6.00
N ILE A 138 -3.99 -7.17 -5.87
CA ILE A 138 -2.98 -8.03 -5.22
C ILE A 138 -2.54 -7.43 -3.89
N SER A 139 -2.10 -6.17 -3.88
CA SER A 139 -1.63 -5.48 -2.67
C SER A 139 -1.64 -3.96 -2.84
N ALA A 140 -1.86 -3.23 -1.75
CA ALA A 140 -1.48 -1.81 -1.66
C ALA A 140 0.04 -1.67 -1.47
N LEU A 141 0.62 -0.55 -1.90
CA LEU A 141 2.07 -0.30 -1.93
C LEU A 141 2.48 0.96 -1.16
#